data_AF-A0A356T569-F1
#
_entry.id   AF-A0A356T569-F1
#
_cell.length_a   1.000
_cell.length_b   1.000
_cell.length_c   1.000
_cell.angle_alpha   90.00
_cell.angle_beta   90.00
_cell.angle_gamma   90.00
#
_symmetry.space_group_name_H-M   'P 1'
#
loop_
_entity.id
_entity.type
_entity.pdbx_description
1 polymer ?
#
loop_
_entity_poly.entity_id
_entity_poly.type
_entity_poly.pdbx_seq_one_letter_code
_entity_poly.pdbx_strand_id
1 'polypeptide(L)'
;MRRAPILALGPCLLALAVSVPGLAQVPSSPAQIEWTTFVGGPGRTPQRVVLGEEPGAIDLGDSPWRCGYARARHAAIGEGDWSVQRVLACRRAEATVTSTASCRVRPAGVEEHAATLSLGTAGESGHVTVTLGCGVSR
;
A
#
# COMPACT_ATOMS: atom_id res chain seq x y z
N MET A 1 -33.50 -49.49 49.80
CA MET A 1 -32.98 -50.10 48.56
C MET A 1 -32.89 -48.98 47.52
N ARG A 2 -31.74 -48.30 47.38
CA ARG A 2 -30.63 -48.51 46.43
C ARG A 2 -30.97 -48.21 44.94
N ARG A 3 -30.11 -47.34 44.35
CA ARG A 3 -29.86 -46.97 42.93
C ARG A 3 -30.73 -45.83 42.37
N ALA A 4 -30.28 -44.90 41.54
CA ALA A 4 -29.03 -44.17 41.22
C ALA A 4 -29.42 -43.23 40.03
N PRO A 5 -28.85 -42.03 39.86
CA PRO A 5 -29.26 -41.12 38.79
C PRO A 5 -28.64 -41.51 37.44
N ILE A 6 -29.44 -41.53 36.37
CA ILE A 6 -28.93 -41.68 35.00
C ILE A 6 -28.60 -40.29 34.45
N LEU A 7 -27.32 -39.96 34.49
CA LEU A 7 -26.70 -38.93 33.66
C LEU A 7 -26.76 -39.40 32.20
N ALA A 8 -27.60 -38.76 31.38
CA ALA A 8 -27.57 -38.94 29.93
C ALA A 8 -26.46 -38.05 29.35
N LEU A 9 -25.30 -38.67 29.11
CA LEU A 9 -24.24 -38.15 28.25
C LEU A 9 -24.75 -38.13 26.80
N GLY A 10 -25.16 -36.96 26.32
CA GLY A 10 -25.47 -36.73 24.90
C GLY A 10 -24.19 -36.74 24.06
N PRO A 11 -24.26 -37.21 22.81
CA PRO A 11 -23.11 -37.61 22.02
C PRO A 11 -22.19 -36.43 21.72
N CYS A 12 -20.91 -36.63 22.03
CA CYS A 12 -19.80 -35.81 21.59
C CYS A 12 -19.82 -35.79 20.05
N LEU A 13 -20.35 -34.72 19.46
CA LEU A 13 -20.18 -34.39 18.04
C LEU A 13 -18.68 -34.17 17.81
N LEU A 14 -17.98 -35.24 17.45
CA LEU A 14 -16.68 -35.14 16.79
C LEU A 14 -16.91 -34.42 15.46
N ALA A 15 -16.73 -33.09 15.49
CA ALA A 15 -16.51 -32.32 14.29
C ALA A 15 -15.21 -32.83 13.66
N LEU A 16 -15.32 -33.70 12.66
CA LEU A 16 -14.22 -33.98 11.74
C LEU A 16 -13.86 -32.65 11.08
N ALA A 17 -12.79 -32.03 11.57
CA ALA A 17 -12.10 -30.96 10.86
C ALA A 17 -11.53 -31.56 9.57
N VAL A 18 -12.31 -31.46 8.49
CA VAL A 18 -11.83 -31.73 7.13
C VAL A 18 -10.86 -30.60 6.80
N SER A 19 -9.57 -30.85 7.03
CA SER A 19 -8.49 -29.99 6.55
C SER A 19 -8.50 -30.01 5.03
N VAL A 20 -9.14 -29.02 4.40
CA VAL A 20 -9.08 -28.82 2.95
C VAL A 20 -7.66 -28.35 2.60
N PRO A 21 -6.86 -29.13 1.87
CA PRO A 21 -5.56 -28.68 1.39
C PRO A 21 -5.83 -27.78 0.16
N GLY A 22 -5.69 -26.47 0.33
CA GLY A 22 -5.95 -25.53 -0.75
C GLY A 22 -6.42 -24.13 -0.35
N LEU A 23 -6.44 -23.79 0.94
CA LEU A 23 -6.44 -22.38 1.33
C LEU A 23 -5.08 -21.81 0.95
N ALA A 24 -4.97 -21.29 -0.29
CA ALA A 24 -4.02 -20.24 -0.58
C ALA A 24 -4.16 -19.23 0.56
N GLN A 25 -3.13 -19.13 1.40
CA GLN A 25 -3.11 -18.18 2.49
C GLN A 25 -3.39 -16.82 1.86
N VAL A 26 -4.56 -16.26 2.18
CA VAL A 26 -4.91 -14.89 1.79
C VAL A 26 -3.76 -14.02 2.28
N PRO A 27 -2.99 -13.33 1.41
CA PRO A 27 -1.96 -12.43 1.89
C PRO A 27 -2.65 -11.41 2.81
N SER A 28 -2.15 -11.40 4.04
CA SER A 28 -2.75 -10.78 5.20
C SER A 28 -2.80 -9.26 5.03
N SER A 29 -4.00 -8.75 4.74
CA SER A 29 -4.43 -7.37 4.95
C SER A 29 -3.76 -6.30 4.05
N PRO A 30 -4.49 -5.23 3.67
CA PRO A 30 -3.87 -4.01 3.13
C PRO A 30 -2.79 -3.40 4.06
N ALA A 31 -2.71 -3.82 5.33
CA ALA A 31 -1.67 -3.44 6.28
C ALA A 31 -0.23 -3.84 5.87
N GLN A 32 -0.05 -4.65 4.82
CA GLN A 32 1.27 -5.03 4.29
C GLN A 32 1.75 -4.18 3.11
N ILE A 33 0.97 -3.17 2.69
CA ILE A 33 1.38 -2.29 1.61
C ILE A 33 2.35 -1.23 2.13
N GLU A 34 3.60 -1.34 1.73
CA GLU A 34 4.62 -0.32 1.96
C GLU A 34 4.58 0.73 0.85
N TRP A 35 4.50 1.99 1.23
CA TRP A 35 4.58 3.12 0.31
C TRP A 35 5.99 3.66 0.28
N THR A 36 6.50 3.94 -0.92
CA THR A 36 7.85 4.46 -1.08
C THR A 36 7.86 5.65 -2.02
N THR A 37 8.76 6.60 -1.78
CA THR A 37 9.06 7.67 -2.72
C THR A 37 10.49 7.55 -3.21
N PHE A 38 10.71 7.97 -4.45
CA PHE A 38 12.01 8.11 -5.07
C PHE A 38 12.11 9.50 -5.69
N VAL A 39 13.19 10.21 -5.41
CA VAL A 39 13.44 11.55 -5.96
C VAL A 39 14.75 11.52 -6.74
N GLY A 40 14.68 11.84 -8.03
CA GLY A 40 15.82 11.95 -8.93
C GLY A 40 15.94 13.35 -9.52
N GLY A 41 17.12 13.67 -10.07
CA GLY A 41 17.39 14.94 -10.74
C GLY A 41 18.89 15.09 -11.09
N PRO A 42 19.27 16.13 -11.84
CA PRO A 42 20.68 16.39 -12.17
C PRO A 42 21.55 16.48 -10.92
N GLY A 43 22.66 15.74 -10.88
CA GLY A 43 23.60 15.74 -9.76
C GLY A 43 23.09 15.08 -8.47
N ARG A 44 21.93 14.41 -8.49
CA ARG A 44 21.36 13.74 -7.31
C ARG A 44 21.45 12.24 -7.44
N THR A 45 22.00 11.59 -6.42
CA THR A 45 21.88 10.13 -6.27
C THR A 45 20.46 9.83 -5.82
N PRO A 46 19.66 9.11 -6.62
CA PRO A 46 18.30 8.85 -6.23
C PRO A 46 18.22 7.88 -5.04
N GLN A 47 17.37 8.20 -4.07
CA GLN A 47 17.17 7.39 -2.87
C GLN A 47 15.70 7.02 -2.71
N ARG A 48 15.48 5.76 -2.33
CA ARG A 48 14.16 5.25 -1.94
C ARG A 48 13.93 5.56 -0.47
N VAL A 49 12.79 6.17 -0.15
CA VAL A 49 12.37 6.47 1.22
C VAL A 49 11.03 5.83 1.47
N VAL A 50 10.90 5.10 2.58
CA VAL A 50 9.63 4.53 3.05
C VAL A 50 8.77 5.64 3.64
N LEU A 51 7.49 5.67 3.26
CA LEU A 51 6.53 6.68 3.68
C LEU A 51 5.66 6.14 4.82
N GLY A 52 5.35 6.99 5.79
CA GLY A 52 4.38 6.66 6.84
C GLY A 52 2.94 6.65 6.32
N GLU A 53 2.00 6.28 7.19
CA GLU A 53 0.55 6.25 6.88
C GLU A 53 -0.10 7.64 6.75
N GLU A 54 0.45 8.60 7.46
CA GLU A 54 -0.05 9.97 7.51
C GLU A 54 0.44 10.82 6.32
N PRO A 55 -0.29 11.88 5.92
CA PRO A 55 0.17 12.78 4.88
C PRO A 55 1.51 13.39 5.25
N GLY A 56 2.39 13.52 4.26
CA GLY A 56 3.74 14.00 4.50
C GLY A 56 4.28 14.81 3.33
N ALA A 57 5.33 15.57 3.61
CA ALA A 57 6.14 16.25 2.61
C ALA A 57 7.20 15.29 2.03
N ILE A 58 7.61 15.54 0.79
CA ILE A 58 8.73 14.85 0.14
C ILE A 58 9.86 15.87 0.00
N ASP A 59 11.04 15.52 0.49
CA ASP A 59 12.22 16.37 0.37
C ASP A 59 12.74 16.38 -1.07
N LEU A 60 12.75 17.56 -1.68
CA LEU A 60 13.26 17.80 -3.03
C LEU A 60 14.56 18.61 -3.03
N GLY A 61 15.18 18.84 -1.87
CA GLY A 61 16.36 19.71 -1.70
C GLY A 61 16.13 21.09 -2.30
N ASP A 62 17.02 21.50 -3.20
CA ASP A 62 17.02 22.86 -3.78
C ASP A 62 15.95 23.09 -4.87
N SER A 63 15.11 22.10 -5.16
CA SER A 63 14.03 22.28 -6.14
C SER A 63 13.02 23.34 -5.65
N PRO A 64 12.54 24.24 -6.52
CA PRO A 64 11.51 25.22 -6.15
C PRO A 64 10.12 24.59 -5.98
N TRP A 65 9.97 23.30 -6.27
CA TRP A 65 8.72 22.56 -6.10
C TRP A 65 8.56 22.10 -4.66
N ARG A 66 7.31 22.12 -4.17
CA ARG A 66 6.93 21.53 -2.89
C ARG A 66 6.03 20.35 -3.15
N CYS A 67 6.51 19.14 -2.88
CA CYS A 67 5.76 17.91 -3.07
C CYS A 67 5.31 17.31 -1.73
N GLY A 68 4.17 16.64 -1.76
CA GLY A 68 3.68 15.84 -0.65
C GLY A 68 2.73 14.76 -1.12
N TYR A 69 2.39 13.86 -0.19
CA TYR A 69 1.46 12.77 -0.43
C TYR A 69 0.31 12.81 0.57
N ALA A 70 -0.85 12.34 0.14
CA ALA A 70 -2.02 12.17 1.00
C ALA A 70 -2.02 10.80 1.69
N ARG A 71 -2.88 10.62 2.71
CA ARG A 71 -3.17 9.31 3.30
C ARG A 71 -3.57 8.31 2.21
N ALA A 72 -3.19 7.05 2.42
CA ALA A 72 -3.69 5.95 1.60
C ALA A 72 -5.22 5.86 1.69
N ARG A 73 -5.85 5.66 0.53
CA ARG A 73 -7.28 5.36 0.42
C ARG A 73 -7.44 3.90 0.04
N HIS A 74 -8.24 3.20 0.83
CA HIS A 74 -8.52 1.78 0.65
C HIS A 74 -9.93 1.63 0.07
N ALA A 75 -10.07 0.79 -0.95
CA ALA A 75 -11.36 0.44 -1.53
C ALA A 75 -11.40 -1.07 -1.81
N ALA A 76 -12.45 -1.73 -1.34
CA ALA A 76 -12.76 -3.09 -1.77
C ALA A 76 -13.27 -3.04 -3.21
N ILE A 77 -12.71 -3.90 -4.08
CA ILE A 77 -13.16 -4.06 -5.47
C ILE A 77 -14.05 -5.30 -5.61
N GLY A 78 -13.75 -6.35 -4.85
CA GLY A 78 -14.47 -7.62 -4.86
C GLY A 78 -13.99 -8.55 -3.74
N GLU A 79 -14.45 -9.80 -3.76
CA GLU A 79 -14.06 -10.78 -2.76
C GLU A 79 -12.54 -11.05 -2.80
N GLY A 80 -11.84 -10.68 -1.72
CA GLY A 80 -10.38 -10.81 -1.63
C GLY A 80 -9.58 -9.86 -2.53
N ASP A 81 -10.22 -8.91 -3.21
CA ASP A 81 -9.58 -7.92 -4.09
C ASP A 81 -9.75 -6.49 -3.56
N TRP A 82 -8.61 -5.82 -3.35
CA TRP A 82 -8.53 -4.50 -2.76
C TRP A 82 -7.67 -3.59 -3.64
N SER A 83 -8.03 -2.31 -3.70
CA SER A 83 -7.15 -1.26 -4.19
C SER A 83 -6.76 -0.32 -3.06
N VAL A 84 -5.47 0.00 -3.00
CA VAL A 84 -4.90 1.00 -2.11
C VAL A 84 -4.24 2.07 -2.97
N GLN A 85 -4.64 3.33 -2.78
CA GLN A 85 -4.18 4.43 -3.62
C GLN A 85 -3.60 5.56 -2.77
N ARG A 86 -2.56 6.23 -3.29
CA ARG A 86 -2.08 7.50 -2.74
C ARG A 86 -1.87 8.51 -3.84
N VAL A 87 -2.21 9.76 -3.52
CA VAL A 87 -2.01 10.90 -4.42
C VAL A 87 -0.70 11.58 -4.07
N LEU A 88 0.14 11.78 -5.08
CA LEU A 88 1.30 12.66 -5.08
C LEU A 88 0.87 14.01 -5.65
N ALA A 89 1.13 15.09 -4.91
CA ALA A 89 0.83 16.44 -5.35
C ALA A 89 2.07 17.33 -5.19
N CYS A 90 2.37 18.10 -6.23
CA CYS A 90 3.49 19.02 -6.25
C CYS A 90 3.02 20.40 -6.69
N ARG A 91 3.48 21.43 -5.96
CA ARG A 91 3.12 22.82 -6.23
C ARG A 91 4.33 23.72 -6.40
N ARG A 92 4.22 24.72 -7.26
CA ARG A 92 5.18 25.81 -7.43
C ARG A 92 4.41 27.06 -7.83
N ALA A 93 4.49 28.11 -7.02
CA ALA A 93 3.63 29.30 -7.17
C ALA A 93 2.15 28.89 -7.31
N GLU A 94 1.47 29.27 -8.38
CA GLU A 94 0.07 28.92 -8.67
C GLU A 94 -0.09 27.57 -9.40
N ALA A 95 1.00 26.97 -9.89
CA ALA A 95 0.95 25.69 -10.59
C ALA A 95 0.84 24.53 -9.60
N THR A 96 -0.14 23.64 -9.83
CA THR A 96 -0.30 22.37 -9.10
C THR A 96 -0.37 21.23 -10.10
N VAL A 97 0.43 20.20 -9.88
CA VAL A 97 0.40 18.96 -10.64
C VAL A 97 0.22 17.79 -9.69
N THR A 98 -0.59 16.82 -10.10
CA THR A 98 -0.95 15.67 -9.26
C THR A 98 -0.87 14.39 -10.07
N SER A 99 -0.51 13.30 -9.41
CA SER A 99 -0.60 11.95 -9.97
C SER A 99 -0.96 10.95 -8.87
N THR A 100 -1.47 9.78 -9.24
CA THR A 100 -2.00 8.78 -8.31
C THR A 100 -1.29 7.45 -8.50
N ALA A 101 -0.65 6.96 -7.45
CA ALA A 101 -0.08 5.63 -7.40
C ALA A 101 -1.10 4.67 -6.79
N SER A 102 -1.06 3.40 -7.20
CA SER A 102 -2.01 2.40 -6.71
C SER A 102 -1.39 1.01 -6.62
N CYS A 103 -1.74 0.27 -5.56
CA CYS A 103 -1.51 -1.16 -5.45
C CYS A 103 -2.86 -1.87 -5.47
N ARG A 104 -2.96 -2.91 -6.29
CA ARG A 104 -4.11 -3.82 -6.28
C ARG A 104 -3.69 -5.15 -5.68
N VAL A 105 -4.30 -5.51 -4.58
CA VAL A 105 -4.03 -6.75 -3.84
C VAL A 105 -5.11 -7.76 -4.21
N ARG A 106 -4.68 -8.86 -4.81
CA ARG A 106 -5.55 -9.98 -5.21
C ARG A 106 -5.07 -11.25 -4.48
N PRO A 107 -5.90 -12.31 -4.42
CA PRO A 107 -5.46 -13.58 -3.85
C PRO A 107 -4.22 -14.16 -4.55
N ALA A 108 -4.08 -13.90 -5.86
CA ALA A 108 -2.97 -14.38 -6.67
C ALA A 108 -1.69 -13.52 -6.57
N GLY A 109 -1.72 -12.37 -5.88
CA GLY A 109 -0.57 -11.47 -5.75
C GLY A 109 -0.93 -9.98 -5.79
N VAL A 110 0.09 -9.13 -5.89
CA VAL A 110 -0.05 -7.67 -5.92
C VAL A 110 0.36 -7.12 -7.28
N GLU A 111 -0.48 -6.25 -7.83
CA GLU A 111 -0.21 -5.46 -9.02
C GLU A 111 0.10 -4.03 -8.60
N GLU A 112 1.28 -3.53 -9.00
CA GLU A 112 1.81 -2.24 -8.58
C GLU A 112 1.74 -1.23 -9.75
N HIS A 113 1.22 -0.04 -9.47
CA HIS A 113 1.25 1.08 -10.40
C HIS A 113 1.85 2.32 -9.72
N ALA A 114 3.03 2.71 -10.16
CA ALA A 114 3.72 3.89 -9.65
C ALA A 114 3.25 5.17 -10.36
N ALA A 115 3.16 6.25 -9.59
CA ALA A 115 2.96 7.60 -10.11
C ALA A 115 4.30 8.31 -10.23
N THR A 116 4.62 8.84 -11.41
CA THR A 116 5.83 9.64 -11.63
C THR A 116 5.45 11.03 -12.13
N LEU A 117 6.03 12.05 -11.51
CA LEU A 117 5.94 13.45 -11.94
C LEU A 117 7.33 13.96 -12.28
N SER A 118 7.51 14.45 -13.50
CA SER A 118 8.68 15.22 -13.91
C SER A 118 8.37 16.71 -13.80
N LEU A 119 9.13 17.42 -12.96
CA LEU A 119 8.89 18.79 -12.55
C LEU A 119 10.03 19.68 -13.04
N GLY A 120 9.69 20.78 -13.71
CA GLY A 120 10.69 21.65 -14.37
C GLY A 120 11.23 21.07 -15.68
N THR A 121 12.06 21.85 -16.37
CA THR A 121 12.58 21.49 -17.70
C THR A 121 13.81 20.60 -17.60
N ALA A 122 13.87 19.52 -18.37
CA ALA A 122 15.04 18.63 -18.40
C ALA A 122 16.33 19.42 -18.69
N GLY A 123 17.37 19.20 -17.87
CA GLY A 123 18.66 19.88 -17.99
C GLY A 123 18.81 21.16 -17.16
N GLU A 124 17.73 21.68 -16.57
CA GLU A 124 17.81 22.78 -15.60
C GLU A 124 18.14 22.27 -14.20
N SER A 125 18.83 23.08 -13.39
CA SER A 125 19.17 22.75 -11.99
C SER A 125 17.94 22.50 -11.11
N GLY A 126 16.78 23.04 -11.47
CA GLY A 126 15.51 22.83 -10.76
C GLY A 126 14.73 21.59 -11.18
N HIS A 127 15.21 20.84 -12.19
CA HIS A 127 14.52 19.66 -12.69
C HIS A 127 14.58 18.51 -11.69
N VAL A 128 13.41 17.98 -11.33
CA VAL A 128 13.31 16.80 -10.47
C VAL A 128 12.26 15.84 -11.00
N THR A 129 12.50 14.56 -10.79
CA THR A 129 11.48 13.53 -10.99
C THR A 129 11.14 12.92 -9.65
N VAL A 130 9.85 12.88 -9.32
CA VAL A 130 9.33 12.29 -8.09
C VAL A 130 8.45 11.11 -8.45
N THR A 131 8.82 9.93 -7.97
CA THR A 131 8.08 8.70 -8.17
C THR A 131 7.52 8.22 -6.84
N LEU A 132 6.21 8.12 -6.74
CA LEU A 132 5.48 7.48 -5.65
C LEU A 132 5.14 6.05 -6.08
N GLY A 133 5.60 5.07 -5.32
CA GLY A 133 5.33 3.65 -5.54
C GLY A 133 4.73 2.99 -4.31
N CYS A 134 4.22 1.80 -4.51
CA CYS A 134 3.77 0.91 -3.45
C CYS A 134 4.18 -0.52 -3.78
N GLY A 135 4.30 -1.35 -2.76
CA GLY A 135 4.55 -2.78 -2.90
C GLY A 135 4.28 -3.51 -1.58
N VAL A 136 4.53 -4.81 -1.55
CA VAL A 136 4.38 -5.60 -0.32
C VAL A 136 5.68 -5.59 0.46
N SER A 137 5.63 -5.23 1.74
CA SER A 137 6.78 -5.37 2.66
C SER A 137 7.11 -6.87 2.84
N ARG A 138 8.34 -7.28 2.55
CA ARG A 138 8.83 -8.65 2.78
C ARG A 138 9.38 -8.84 4.18
#